data_AF-A0A840PMS6-F1
#
_entry.id   AF-A0A840PMS6-F1
#
_cell.length_a   1.000
_cell.length_b   1.000
_cell.length_c   1.000
_cell.angle_alpha   90.00
_cell.angle_beta   90.00
_cell.angle_gamma   90.00
#
_symmetry.space_group_name_H-M   'P 1'
#
loop_
_entity.id
_entity.type
_entity.pdbx_description
1 polymer ?
#
loop_
_entity_poly.entity_id
_entity_poly.type
_entity_poly.pdbx_seq_one_letter_code
_entity_poly.pdbx_strand_id
1 'polypeptide(L)'
;MSNVIDFISMKKRKHEEQLFNLFRKANSFQNREQIDKLVDEKKLTVEDHKRFLAFLAHLQAKNIEPTELFQSVLILSKYQFEQRYPFNWFTVVQNCLTFLTIIKEKNHKQYERFLSVR
;
A
#
# COMPACT_ATOMS: atom_id res chain seq x y z
N MET A 1 30.64 1.73 11.28
CA MET A 1 29.19 1.85 11.53
C MET A 1 28.41 2.49 10.38
N SER A 2 29.03 2.92 9.27
CA SER A 2 28.32 3.45 8.08
C SER A 2 27.62 2.35 7.25
N ASN A 3 28.28 1.20 7.05
CA ASN A 3 27.82 0.16 6.11
C ASN A 3 26.43 -0.44 6.39
N VAL A 4 26.01 -0.50 7.66
CA VAL A 4 24.68 -1.05 8.04
C VAL A 4 23.57 -0.02 7.80
N ILE A 5 23.83 1.25 8.10
CA ILE A 5 22.90 2.36 7.84
C ILE A 5 22.73 2.55 6.34
N ASP A 6 23.81 2.42 5.58
CA ASP A 6 23.81 2.47 4.11
C ASP A 6 23.02 1.29 3.53
N PHE A 7 23.19 0.08 4.04
CA PHE A 7 22.44 -1.09 3.57
C PHE A 7 20.93 -0.99 3.84
N ILE A 8 20.53 -0.51 5.03
CA ILE A 8 19.12 -0.32 5.39
C ILE A 8 18.50 0.77 4.50
N SER A 9 19.20 1.87 4.27
CA SER A 9 18.71 2.97 3.42
C SER A 9 18.57 2.54 1.95
N MET A 10 19.53 1.78 1.41
CA MET A 10 19.45 1.22 0.06
C MET A 10 18.30 0.23 -0.10
N LYS A 11 18.10 -0.67 0.87
CA LYS A 11 17.01 -1.65 0.83
C LYS A 11 15.65 -0.95 0.88
N LYS A 12 15.49 0.06 1.73
CA LYS A 12 14.27 0.88 1.83
C LYS A 12 14.01 1.58 0.50
N ARG A 13 15.01 2.26 -0.06
CA ARG A 13 14.87 2.96 -1.35
C ARG A 13 14.48 2.02 -2.49
N LYS A 14 15.11 0.84 -2.59
CA LYS A 14 14.75 -0.17 -3.59
C LYS A 14 13.30 -0.63 -3.44
N HIS A 15 12.83 -0.82 -2.22
CA HIS A 15 11.44 -1.18 -1.95
C HIS A 15 10.46 -0.06 -2.32
N GLU A 16 10.81 1.19 -2.02
CA GLU A 16 10.03 2.37 -2.43
C GLU A 16 9.97 2.51 -3.96
N GLU A 17 11.07 2.26 -4.67
CA GLU A 17 11.14 2.25 -6.13
C GLU A 17 10.30 1.11 -6.74
N GLN A 18 10.29 -0.09 -6.14
CA GLN A 18 9.44 -1.20 -6.55
C GLN A 18 7.96 -0.86 -6.40
N LEU A 19 7.56 -0.28 -5.27
CA LEU A 19 6.20 0.17 -5.03
C LEU A 19 5.79 1.26 -6.03
N PHE A 20 6.66 2.24 -6.24
CA PHE A 20 6.42 3.29 -7.21
C PHE A 20 6.19 2.72 -8.61
N ASN A 21 7.04 1.80 -9.05
CA ASN A 21 6.95 1.22 -10.39
C ASN A 21 5.69 0.36 -10.59
N LEU A 22 5.29 -0.41 -9.58
CA LEU A 22 4.11 -1.26 -9.64
C LEU A 22 2.82 -0.45 -9.63
N PHE A 23 2.71 0.49 -8.69
CA PHE A 23 1.46 1.24 -8.48
C PHE A 23 1.31 2.42 -9.45
N ARG A 24 2.40 2.98 -10.00
CA ARG A 24 2.32 4.17 -10.88
C ARG A 24 1.49 3.90 -12.14
N LYS A 25 1.56 2.67 -12.66
CA LYS A 25 0.77 2.25 -13.82
C LYS A 25 -0.68 2.03 -13.38
N ALA A 26 -1.63 2.53 -14.16
CA ALA A 26 -3.05 2.23 -13.95
C ALA A 26 -3.26 0.70 -13.95
N ASN A 27 -4.25 0.24 -13.19
CA ASN A 27 -4.61 -1.18 -13.05
C ASN A 27 -3.50 -2.07 -12.48
N SER A 28 -2.97 -1.72 -11.30
CA SER A 28 -2.03 -2.59 -10.57
C SER A 28 -2.59 -4.00 -10.35
N PHE A 29 -3.91 -4.17 -10.37
CA PHE A 29 -4.61 -5.46 -10.38
C PHE A 29 -4.16 -6.42 -11.49
N GLN A 30 -3.70 -5.92 -12.64
CA GLN A 30 -3.19 -6.76 -13.73
C GLN A 30 -1.89 -7.47 -13.36
N ASN A 31 -1.18 -7.01 -12.33
CA ASN A 31 0.06 -7.59 -11.83
C ASN A 31 -0.16 -8.22 -10.44
N ARG A 32 -1.22 -9.02 -10.30
CA ARG A 32 -1.59 -9.68 -9.03
C ARG A 32 -0.42 -10.41 -8.37
N GLU A 33 0.35 -11.16 -9.15
CA GLU A 33 1.54 -11.88 -8.67
C GLU A 33 2.58 -10.95 -8.02
N GLN A 34 2.76 -9.75 -8.55
CA GLN A 34 3.70 -8.76 -7.99
C GLN A 34 3.16 -8.13 -6.70
N ILE A 35 1.84 -7.93 -6.60
CA ILE A 35 1.19 -7.51 -5.35
C ILE A 35 1.38 -8.60 -4.29
N ASP A 36 1.08 -9.86 -4.64
CA ASP A 36 1.24 -10.99 -3.72
C ASP A 36 2.68 -11.09 -3.19
N LYS A 37 3.66 -10.96 -4.08
CA LYS A 37 5.08 -10.96 -3.72
C LYS A 37 5.45 -9.82 -2.76
N LEU A 38 4.98 -8.60 -3.01
CA LEU A 38 5.27 -7.46 -2.13
C LEU A 38 4.61 -7.63 -0.75
N VAL A 39 3.41 -8.22 -0.72
CA VAL A 39 2.74 -8.55 0.53
C VAL A 39 3.52 -9.63 1.31
N ASP A 40 3.97 -10.68 0.63
CA ASP A 40 4.73 -11.77 1.26
C ASP A 40 6.12 -11.34 1.76
N GLU A 41 6.75 -10.38 1.07
CA GLU A 41 8.03 -9.82 1.47
C GLU A 41 7.91 -8.78 2.61
N LYS A 42 6.73 -8.19 2.81
CA LYS A 42 6.53 -7.13 3.82
C LYS A 42 6.39 -7.75 5.22
N LYS A 43 7.41 -7.52 6.05
CA LYS A 43 7.32 -7.76 7.49
C LYS A 43 6.77 -6.52 8.18
N LEU A 44 5.57 -6.61 8.75
CA LEU A 44 4.96 -5.51 9.48
C LEU A 44 5.69 -5.25 10.80
N THR A 45 6.12 -4.01 11.00
CA THR A 45 6.68 -3.54 12.26
C THR A 45 5.61 -2.90 13.13
N VAL A 46 5.87 -2.71 14.42
CA VAL A 46 4.97 -1.93 15.30
C VAL A 46 4.75 -0.51 14.77
N GLU A 47 5.77 0.09 14.15
CA GLU A 47 5.69 1.42 13.56
C GLU A 47 4.75 1.45 12.34
N ASP A 48 4.76 0.42 11.49
CA ASP A 48 3.80 0.30 10.38
C ASP A 48 2.35 0.30 10.91
N HIS A 49 2.08 -0.46 11.96
CA HIS A 49 0.74 -0.53 12.58
C HIS A 49 0.30 0.82 13.16
N LYS A 50 1.20 1.52 13.88
CA LYS A 50 0.91 2.85 14.44
C LYS A 50 0.55 3.85 13.35
N ARG A 51 1.35 3.89 12.27
CA ARG A 51 1.11 4.76 11.11
C ARG A 51 -0.21 4.43 10.43
N PHE A 52 -0.48 3.13 10.25
CA PHE A 52 -1.72 2.67 9.65
C PHE A 52 -2.94 3.08 10.47
N LEU A 53 -2.92 2.89 11.79
CA LEU A 53 -4.01 3.32 12.68
C LEU A 53 -4.21 4.84 12.66
N ALA A 54 -3.12 5.62 12.70
CA ALA A 54 -3.19 7.08 12.57
C ALA A 54 -3.79 7.51 11.22
N PHE A 55 -3.43 6.80 10.14
CA PHE A 55 -4.00 7.05 8.82
C PHE A 55 -5.50 6.72 8.77
N LEU A 56 -5.93 5.59 9.34
CA LEU A 56 -7.35 5.25 9.43
C LEU A 56 -8.15 6.28 10.23
N ALA A 57 -7.62 6.75 11.37
CA ALA A 57 -8.25 7.81 12.15
C ALA A 57 -8.37 9.12 11.34
N HIS A 58 -7.36 9.44 10.53
CA HIS A 58 -7.39 10.61 9.65
C HIS A 58 -8.43 10.48 8.53
N LEU A 59 -8.60 9.29 7.94
CA LEU A 59 -9.65 9.02 6.94
C LEU A 59 -11.04 9.14 7.57
N GLN A 60 -11.22 8.57 8.76
CA GLN A 60 -12.48 8.64 9.51
C GLN A 60 -12.88 10.10 9.79
N ALA A 61 -11.94 10.93 10.24
CA ALA A 61 -12.18 12.37 10.47
C ALA A 61 -12.60 13.13 9.21
N LYS A 62 -12.25 12.61 8.02
CA LYS A 62 -12.62 13.17 6.71
C LYS A 62 -13.83 12.47 6.08
N ASN A 63 -14.48 11.53 6.78
CA ASN A 63 -15.57 10.69 6.27
C ASN A 63 -15.20 9.96 4.97
N ILE A 64 -13.98 9.44 4.88
CA ILE A 64 -13.51 8.67 3.72
C ILE A 64 -13.45 7.20 4.09
N GLU A 65 -14.10 6.37 3.28
CA GLU A 65 -14.07 4.91 3.44
C GLU A 65 -12.70 4.36 3.01
N PRO A 66 -11.92 3.73 3.92
CA PRO A 66 -10.57 3.25 3.60
C PRO A 66 -10.56 2.24 2.45
N THR A 67 -11.57 1.36 2.40
CA THR A 67 -11.70 0.33 1.38
C THR A 67 -11.77 0.94 -0.02
N GLU A 68 -12.56 1.99 -0.21
CA GLU A 68 -12.72 2.68 -1.50
C GLU A 68 -11.43 3.40 -1.91
N LEU A 69 -10.73 4.02 -0.95
CA LEU A 69 -9.47 4.71 -1.21
C LEU A 69 -8.37 3.73 -1.62
N PHE A 70 -8.29 2.58 -0.95
CA PHE A 70 -7.33 1.53 -1.26
C PHE A 70 -7.63 0.82 -2.57
N GLN A 71 -8.90 0.61 -2.91
CA GLN A 71 -9.26 0.14 -4.26
C GLN A 71 -8.85 1.19 -5.31
N SER A 72 -9.16 2.47 -5.06
CA SER A 72 -8.83 3.53 -6.00
C SER A 72 -7.34 3.63 -6.30
N VAL A 73 -6.46 3.42 -5.31
CA VAL A 73 -5.00 3.47 -5.54
C VAL A 73 -4.47 2.27 -6.35
N LEU A 74 -5.24 1.18 -6.43
CA LEU A 74 -4.90 -0.01 -7.24
C LEU A 74 -5.44 0.09 -8.68
N ILE A 75 -6.51 0.86 -8.89
CA ILE A 75 -7.15 1.03 -10.21
C ILE A 75 -6.53 2.22 -10.95
N LEU A 76 -6.45 3.37 -10.29
CA LEU A 76 -6.09 4.63 -10.91
C LEU A 76 -4.57 4.75 -11.07
N SER A 77 -4.13 5.36 -12.17
CA SER A 77 -2.76 5.88 -12.22
C SER A 77 -2.54 6.95 -11.15
N LYS A 78 -1.28 7.20 -10.77
CA LYS A 78 -0.93 8.27 -9.83
C LYS A 78 -1.62 9.60 -10.15
N TYR A 79 -1.56 10.03 -11.41
CA TYR A 79 -2.13 11.31 -11.84
C TYR A 79 -3.65 11.35 -11.64
N GLN A 80 -4.37 10.30 -12.06
CA GLN A 80 -5.82 10.21 -11.88
C GLN A 80 -6.21 10.15 -10.40
N PHE A 81 -5.42 9.43 -9.58
CA PHE A 81 -5.65 9.36 -8.14
C PHE A 81 -5.52 10.74 -7.48
N GLU A 82 -4.44 11.46 -7.77
CA GLU A 82 -4.15 12.78 -7.17
C GLU A 82 -5.11 13.88 -7.65
N GLN A 83 -5.74 13.71 -8.83
CA GLN A 83 -6.84 14.59 -9.25
C GLN A 83 -8.14 14.35 -8.46
N ARG A 84 -8.40 13.10 -8.07
CA ARG A 84 -9.64 12.70 -7.38
C ARG A 84 -9.57 12.86 -5.88
N TYR A 85 -8.39 12.62 -5.29
CA TYR A 85 -8.20 12.56 -3.85
C TYR A 85 -7.12 13.56 -3.42
N PRO A 86 -7.38 14.41 -2.41
CA PRO A 86 -6.40 15.34 -1.87
C PRO A 86 -5.42 14.63 -0.90
N PHE A 87 -4.89 13.48 -1.32
CA PHE A 87 -3.99 12.64 -0.54
C PHE A 87 -2.69 12.43 -1.29
N ASN A 88 -1.59 12.37 -0.54
CA ASN A 88 -0.32 11.94 -1.10
C ASN A 88 -0.44 10.47 -1.55
N TRP A 89 -0.40 10.25 -2.86
CA TRP A 89 -0.60 8.93 -3.47
C TRP A 89 0.32 7.86 -2.86
N PHE A 90 1.60 8.18 -2.66
CA PHE A 90 2.56 7.23 -2.14
C PHE A 90 2.26 6.80 -0.70
N THR A 91 1.78 7.72 0.13
CA THR A 91 1.30 7.42 1.49
C THR A 91 0.12 6.44 1.44
N VAL A 92 -0.81 6.62 0.49
CA VAL A 92 -1.94 5.70 0.32
C VAL A 92 -1.48 4.32 -0.17
N VAL A 93 -0.50 4.25 -1.08
CA VAL A 93 0.11 2.98 -1.51
C VAL A 93 0.70 2.21 -0.33
N GLN A 94 1.47 2.89 0.54
CA GLN A 94 2.08 2.25 1.72
C GLN A 94 1.04 1.72 2.72
N ASN A 95 -0.02 2.49 2.95
CA ASN A 95 -1.12 2.08 3.84
C ASN A 95 -1.97 0.97 3.21
N CYS A 96 -2.19 1.00 1.90
CA CYS A 96 -2.84 -0.08 1.15
C CYS A 96 -2.04 -1.37 1.26
N LEU A 97 -0.72 -1.34 1.06
CA LEU A 97 0.13 -2.53 1.23
C LEU A 97 0.09 -3.07 2.66
N THR A 98 0.07 -2.18 3.66
CA THR A 98 -0.06 -2.57 5.07
C THR A 98 -1.39 -3.25 5.33
N PHE A 99 -2.50 -2.68 4.84
CA PHE A 99 -3.83 -3.28 4.89
C PHE A 99 -3.86 -4.67 4.25
N LEU A 100 -3.36 -4.79 3.01
CA LEU A 100 -3.28 -6.05 2.27
C LEU A 100 -2.50 -7.13 3.03
N THR A 101 -1.39 -6.74 3.67
CA THR A 101 -0.57 -7.64 4.49
C THR A 101 -1.34 -8.12 5.72
N ILE A 102 -1.99 -7.21 6.45
CA ILE A 102 -2.82 -7.55 7.62
C ILE A 102 -3.93 -8.54 7.24
N ILE A 103 -4.69 -8.26 6.17
CA ILE A 103 -5.81 -9.12 5.80
C ILE A 103 -5.34 -10.46 5.24
N LYS A 104 -4.19 -10.55 4.55
CA LYS A 104 -3.64 -11.83 4.09
C LYS A 104 -3.24 -12.71 5.27
N GLU A 105 -2.60 -12.13 6.30
CA GLU A 105 -2.19 -12.84 7.52
C GLU A 105 -3.39 -13.29 8.38
N LYS A 106 -4.44 -12.46 8.49
CA LYS A 106 -5.58 -12.73 9.38
C LYS A 106 -6.71 -13.49 8.72
N ASN A 107 -6.99 -13.21 7.45
CA ASN A 107 -8.12 -13.77 6.72
C ASN A 107 -7.85 -13.78 5.21
N HIS A 108 -7.18 -14.82 4.75
CA HIS A 108 -6.85 -15.00 3.34
C HIS A 108 -8.08 -14.88 2.40
N LYS A 109 -9.28 -15.29 2.84
CA LYS A 109 -10.50 -15.13 2.02
C LYS A 109 -10.92 -13.67 1.85
N GLN A 110 -10.64 -12.78 2.80
CA GLN A 110 -10.89 -11.34 2.64
C GLN A 110 -9.87 -10.70 1.71
N TYR A 111 -8.61 -11.13 1.79
CA TYR A 111 -7.56 -10.73 0.87
C TYR A 111 -7.93 -11.03 -0.59
N GLU A 112 -8.33 -12.26 -0.88
CA GLU A 112 -8.76 -12.65 -2.23
C GLU A 112 -9.98 -11.87 -2.70
N ARG A 113 -10.97 -11.68 -1.82
CA ARG A 113 -12.17 -10.90 -2.15
C ARG A 113 -11.83 -9.46 -2.48
N PHE A 114 -11.02 -8.80 -1.66
CA PHE A 114 -10.61 -7.41 -1.88
C PHE A 114 -9.95 -7.23 -3.25
N LEU A 115 -9.09 -8.18 -3.64
CA LEU A 115 -8.35 -8.12 -4.89
C LEU A 115 -9.12 -8.65 -6.12
N SER A 116 -10.31 -9.21 -5.92
CA SER A 116 -11.19 -9.68 -7.00
C SER A 116 -12.14 -8.60 -7.53
N VAL A 117 -12.32 -7.50 -6.78
CA VAL A 117 -13.18 -6.38 -7.17
C VAL A 117 -12.50 -5.63 -8.33
N ARG A 118 -13.15 -5.62 -9.49
CA ARG A 118 -12.71 -4.94 -10.71
C ARG A 118 -13.44 -3.62 -10.90
#